data_AF-A0A6I2FMB5-F1
#
_entry.id   AF-A0A6I2FMB5-F1
#
_cell.length_a   1.000
_cell.length_b   1.000
_cell.length_c   1.000
_cell.angle_alpha   90.00
_cell.angle_beta   90.00
_cell.angle_gamma   90.00
#
_symmetry.space_group_name_H-M   'P 1'
#
loop_
_entity.id
_entity.type
_entity.pdbx_description
1 polymer ?
#
loop_
_entity_poly.entity_id
_entity_poly.type
_entity_poly.pdbx_seq_one_letter_code
_entity_poly.pdbx_strand_id
1 'polypeptide(L)'
;MKPATIVVGILIVPLLAGCAAKPAKPAAKTCQSEIHLSQEPEPLGSSKALTTELETAGRGHQPVSLGEVTHAAGWSDDWDTMIEAAEAYNDDWMNQTAQTPAGTCWKGLPARINSDNPAPFGYYVFLKDQQVVQSVRWYTGNMPVLLRPRDRLTHETMLNAKGGGLATY
;
A
#
# COMPACT_ATOMS: atom_id res chain seq x y z
N MET A 1 63.31 54.20 -14.28
CA MET A 1 62.45 54.36 -13.09
C MET A 1 61.28 55.25 -13.47
N LYS A 2 60.04 54.74 -13.45
CA LYS A 2 58.81 55.50 -13.74
C LYS A 2 57.79 55.26 -12.62
N PRO A 3 57.07 56.29 -12.16
CA PRO A 3 56.30 56.27 -10.91
C PRO A 3 54.91 55.64 -11.07
N ALA A 4 54.43 55.11 -9.94
CA ALA A 4 53.14 54.46 -9.75
C ALA A 4 51.99 55.48 -9.69
N THR A 5 50.86 55.12 -10.28
CA THR A 5 49.57 55.81 -10.10
C THR A 5 48.61 54.85 -9.40
N ILE A 6 48.20 55.19 -8.18
CA ILE A 6 47.21 54.44 -7.39
C ILE A 6 45.83 55.00 -7.72
N VAL A 7 44.93 54.16 -8.22
CA VAL A 7 43.51 54.48 -8.41
C VAL A 7 42.73 53.82 -7.28
N VAL A 8 42.11 54.62 -6.42
CA VAL A 8 41.19 54.19 -5.36
C VAL A 8 39.82 53.96 -5.99
N GLY A 9 39.43 52.69 -6.15
CA GLY A 9 38.11 52.29 -6.62
C GLY A 9 37.13 52.13 -5.45
N ILE A 10 36.08 52.94 -5.44
CA ILE A 10 34.95 52.87 -4.50
C ILE A 10 34.14 51.60 -4.80
N LEU A 11 34.05 50.70 -3.81
CA LEU A 11 33.23 49.48 -3.88
C LEU A 11 31.78 49.81 -3.52
N ILE A 12 30.89 49.77 -4.52
CA ILE A 12 29.43 49.83 -4.33
C ILE A 12 28.96 48.39 -4.11
N VAL A 13 28.44 48.08 -2.93
CA VAL A 13 27.85 46.77 -2.61
C VAL A 13 26.39 46.76 -3.06
N PRO A 14 25.98 45.95 -4.05
CA PRO A 14 24.57 45.80 -4.37
C PRO A 14 23.88 44.97 -3.29
N LEU A 15 22.85 45.54 -2.69
CA LEU A 15 21.86 44.82 -1.88
C LEU A 15 21.20 43.76 -2.76
N LEU A 16 21.63 42.50 -2.63
CA LEU A 16 20.93 41.36 -3.20
C LEU A 16 19.59 41.23 -2.48
N ALA A 17 18.52 41.70 -3.14
CA ALA A 17 17.16 41.37 -2.78
C ALA A 17 17.02 39.84 -2.78
N GLY A 18 16.98 39.25 -1.59
CA GLY A 18 16.75 37.83 -1.40
C GLY A 18 15.33 37.46 -1.80
N CYS A 19 15.12 37.17 -3.07
CA CYS A 19 13.97 36.40 -3.50
C CYS A 19 14.05 35.03 -2.80
N ALA A 20 13.24 34.85 -1.75
CA ALA A 20 13.03 33.54 -1.15
C ALA A 20 12.48 32.62 -2.25
N ALA A 21 13.36 31.79 -2.81
CA ALA A 21 12.97 30.75 -3.75
C ALA A 21 11.96 29.86 -3.02
N LYS A 22 10.75 29.76 -3.57
CA LYS A 22 9.76 28.80 -3.08
C LYS A 22 10.44 27.42 -3.13
N PRO A 23 10.35 26.61 -2.06
CA PRO A 23 10.96 25.29 -2.06
C PRO A 23 10.45 24.53 -3.29
N ALA A 24 11.39 24.03 -4.09
CA ALA A 24 11.07 23.23 -5.25
C ALA A 24 10.20 22.05 -4.79
N LYS A 25 9.09 21.80 -5.49
CA LYS A 25 8.31 20.58 -5.25
C LYS A 25 9.27 19.39 -5.39
N PRO A 26 9.24 18.41 -4.47
CA PRO A 26 10.01 17.20 -4.61
C PRO A 26 9.77 16.61 -6.01
N ALA A 27 10.85 16.23 -6.68
CA ALA A 27 10.74 15.56 -7.97
C ALA A 27 9.81 14.34 -7.84
N ALA A 28 8.89 14.18 -8.79
CA ALA A 28 8.00 13.03 -8.80
C ALA A 28 8.84 11.74 -8.83
N LYS A 29 8.52 10.79 -7.95
CA LYS A 29 9.19 9.48 -7.92
C LYS A 29 9.04 8.82 -9.29
N THR A 30 10.15 8.46 -9.92
CA THR A 30 10.14 7.71 -11.18
C THR A 30 9.93 6.23 -10.85
N CYS A 31 8.83 5.67 -11.34
CA CYS A 31 8.47 4.28 -11.16
C CYS A 31 9.13 3.44 -12.27
N GLN A 32 9.74 2.31 -11.92
CA GLN A 32 10.22 1.32 -12.91
C GLN A 32 9.07 0.43 -13.40
N SER A 33 8.08 0.21 -12.55
CA SER A 33 6.85 -0.53 -12.80
C SER A 33 5.72 0.03 -11.95
N GLU A 34 4.48 -0.28 -12.32
CA GLU A 34 3.29 0.15 -11.58
C GLU A 34 2.34 -1.02 -11.34
N ILE A 35 1.72 -1.05 -10.16
CA ILE A 35 0.64 -1.96 -9.76
C ILE A 35 -0.60 -1.10 -9.49
N HIS A 36 -1.77 -1.45 -10.07
CA HIS A 36 -3.00 -0.67 -9.96
C HIS A 36 -4.08 -1.41 -9.18
N LEU A 37 -4.23 -1.13 -7.89
CA LEU A 37 -5.10 -1.89 -6.97
C LEU A 37 -6.62 -1.83 -7.26
N SER A 38 -7.08 -0.89 -8.08
CA SER A 38 -8.52 -0.71 -8.34
C SER A 38 -8.96 -1.13 -9.74
N GLN A 39 -8.08 -1.74 -10.54
CA GLN A 39 -8.31 -1.99 -11.97
C GLN A 39 -8.09 -3.44 -12.42
N GLU A 40 -7.72 -4.34 -11.51
CA GLU A 40 -7.31 -5.69 -11.92
C GLU A 40 -8.52 -6.59 -12.22
N PRO A 41 -8.38 -7.52 -13.19
CA PRO A 41 -9.32 -8.60 -13.41
C PRO A 41 -9.48 -9.48 -12.15
N GLU A 42 -10.49 -10.36 -12.16
CA GLU A 42 -10.73 -11.33 -11.08
C GLU A 42 -10.29 -12.76 -11.48
N PRO A 43 -8.99 -13.01 -11.76
CA PRO A 43 -8.53 -14.31 -12.28
C PRO A 43 -8.58 -15.44 -11.23
N LEU A 44 -8.49 -15.11 -9.94
CA LEU A 44 -8.60 -16.11 -8.88
C LEU A 44 -10.06 -16.49 -8.66
N GLY A 45 -10.97 -15.54 -8.78
CA GLY A 45 -12.40 -15.75 -8.59
C GLY A 45 -13.09 -14.49 -8.11
N SER A 46 -14.41 -14.53 -7.93
CA SER A 46 -15.16 -13.33 -7.60
C SER A 46 -14.78 -12.74 -6.23
N SER A 47 -14.40 -11.46 -6.20
CA SER A 47 -14.13 -10.75 -4.95
C SER A 47 -15.35 -10.70 -4.03
N LYS A 48 -16.56 -10.62 -4.63
CA LYS A 48 -17.82 -10.65 -3.89
C LYS A 48 -18.05 -12.00 -3.20
N ALA A 49 -17.73 -13.10 -3.89
CA ALA A 49 -17.84 -14.44 -3.31
C ALA A 49 -16.86 -14.59 -2.14
N LEU A 50 -15.61 -14.14 -2.31
CA LEU A 50 -14.62 -14.16 -1.23
C LEU A 50 -15.08 -13.37 0.01
N THR A 51 -15.54 -12.13 -0.18
CA THR A 51 -16.06 -11.32 0.93
C THR A 51 -17.21 -12.02 1.64
N THR A 52 -18.10 -12.67 0.90
CA THR A 52 -19.23 -13.41 1.47
C THR A 52 -18.77 -14.58 2.34
N GLU A 53 -17.77 -15.33 1.89
CA GLU A 53 -17.24 -16.47 2.65
C GLU A 53 -16.41 -16.02 3.86
N LEU A 54 -15.62 -14.95 3.74
CA LEU A 54 -14.91 -14.36 4.88
C LEU A 54 -15.88 -13.88 5.97
N GLU A 55 -16.96 -13.20 5.58
CA GLU A 55 -18.02 -12.80 6.52
C GLU A 55 -18.72 -14.01 7.16
N THR A 56 -18.93 -15.08 6.38
CA THR A 56 -19.55 -16.32 6.87
C THR A 56 -18.65 -17.02 7.89
N ALA A 57 -17.36 -17.16 7.58
CA ALA A 57 -16.35 -17.66 8.48
C ALA A 57 -16.22 -16.80 9.76
N GLY A 58 -16.27 -15.47 9.64
CA GLY A 58 -16.25 -14.55 10.78
C GLY A 58 -17.44 -14.66 11.73
N ARG A 59 -18.56 -15.23 11.28
CA ARG A 59 -19.73 -15.59 12.12
C ARG A 59 -19.62 -17.00 12.74
N GLY A 60 -18.65 -17.80 12.29
CA GLY A 60 -18.34 -19.10 12.84
C GLY A 60 -17.72 -19.04 14.23
N HIS A 61 -17.56 -20.21 14.86
CA HIS A 61 -16.92 -20.34 16.17
C HIS A 61 -15.65 -21.20 16.12
N GLN A 62 -15.34 -21.79 14.97
CA GLN A 62 -14.16 -22.62 14.79
C GLN A 62 -13.12 -21.86 13.96
N PRO A 63 -11.82 -22.01 14.26
CA PRO A 63 -10.77 -21.53 13.37
C PRO A 63 -10.92 -22.13 11.97
N VAL A 64 -10.66 -21.34 10.93
CA VAL A 64 -10.67 -21.78 9.53
C VAL A 64 -9.41 -21.31 8.84
N SER A 65 -8.83 -22.09 7.93
CA SER A 65 -7.68 -21.62 7.15
C SER A 65 -8.11 -20.64 6.06
N LEU A 66 -7.24 -19.70 5.68
CA LEU A 66 -7.52 -18.78 4.58
C LEU A 66 -7.77 -19.53 3.27
N GLY A 67 -7.04 -20.63 3.03
CA GLY A 67 -7.21 -21.51 1.88
C GLY A 67 -8.60 -22.16 1.83
N GLU A 68 -9.12 -22.65 2.97
CA GLU A 68 -10.50 -23.16 3.05
C GLU A 68 -11.53 -22.09 2.69
N VAL A 69 -11.32 -20.84 3.14
CA VAL A 69 -12.24 -19.73 2.82
C VAL A 69 -12.19 -19.36 1.33
N THR A 70 -10.99 -19.26 0.74
CA THR A 70 -10.86 -18.98 -0.70
C THR A 70 -11.45 -20.12 -1.54
N HIS A 71 -11.23 -21.37 -1.14
CA HIS A 71 -11.80 -22.53 -1.83
C HIS A 71 -13.33 -22.55 -1.77
N ALA A 72 -13.91 -22.25 -0.60
CA ALA A 72 -15.37 -22.10 -0.43
C ALA A 72 -15.93 -20.99 -1.33
N ALA A 73 -15.16 -19.92 -1.56
CA ALA A 73 -15.52 -18.84 -2.47
C ALA A 73 -15.41 -19.20 -3.96
N GLY A 74 -15.00 -20.43 -4.28
CA GLY A 74 -14.75 -20.91 -5.64
C GLY A 74 -13.51 -20.31 -6.27
N TRP A 75 -12.56 -19.82 -5.46
CA TRP A 75 -11.31 -19.27 -5.98
C TRP A 75 -10.35 -20.39 -6.42
N SER A 76 -9.53 -20.11 -7.43
CA SER A 76 -8.36 -20.93 -7.75
C SER A 76 -7.28 -20.78 -6.68
N ASP A 77 -6.43 -21.79 -6.58
CA ASP A 77 -5.30 -21.82 -5.66
C ASP A 77 -4.04 -21.15 -6.26
N ASP A 78 -4.18 -20.38 -7.35
CA ASP A 78 -3.09 -19.70 -8.06
C ASP A 78 -2.59 -18.43 -7.36
N TRP A 79 -2.46 -18.50 -6.05
CA TRP A 79 -1.87 -17.49 -5.17
C TRP A 79 -1.09 -18.19 -4.04
N ASP A 80 -0.16 -17.50 -3.40
CA ASP A 80 0.64 -18.03 -2.29
C ASP A 80 0.69 -17.11 -1.08
N THR A 81 0.45 -15.81 -1.27
CA THR A 81 0.55 -14.80 -0.24
C THR A 81 -0.62 -13.82 -0.34
N MET A 82 -1.23 -13.50 0.79
CA MET A 82 -2.13 -12.36 0.95
C MET A 82 -1.49 -11.33 1.88
N ILE A 83 -1.50 -10.06 1.48
CA ILE A 83 -1.08 -8.91 2.30
C ILE A 83 -2.19 -7.86 2.34
N GLU A 84 -2.04 -6.88 3.22
CA GLU A 84 -2.94 -5.72 3.28
C GLU A 84 -2.29 -4.48 2.66
N ALA A 85 -3.07 -3.75 1.84
CA ALA A 85 -2.78 -2.41 1.40
C ALA A 85 -3.77 -1.44 2.07
N ALA A 86 -3.36 -0.90 3.22
CA ALA A 86 -4.16 0.02 4.04
C ALA A 86 -3.65 1.47 3.92
N GLU A 87 -4.30 2.37 4.65
CA GLU A 87 -3.87 3.76 4.74
C GLU A 87 -2.45 3.91 5.28
N ALA A 88 -1.81 5.03 4.92
CA ALA A 88 -0.45 5.39 5.32
C ALA A 88 0.66 4.44 4.85
N TYR A 89 0.34 3.34 4.17
CA TYR A 89 1.35 2.52 3.49
C TYR A 89 1.82 3.26 2.24
N ASN A 90 3.13 3.30 2.03
CA ASN A 90 3.75 3.89 0.85
C ASN A 90 4.37 2.79 -0.01
N ASP A 91 4.81 3.16 -1.21
CA ASP A 91 5.43 2.22 -2.16
C ASP A 91 6.54 1.37 -1.53
N ASP A 92 7.41 1.96 -0.70
CA ASP A 92 8.56 1.25 -0.14
C ASP A 92 8.12 0.23 0.93
N TRP A 93 7.12 0.59 1.73
CA TRP A 93 6.48 -0.33 2.67
C TRP A 93 5.80 -1.49 1.95
N MET A 94 5.04 -1.19 0.89
CA MET A 94 4.37 -2.20 0.09
C MET A 94 5.39 -3.10 -0.60
N ASN A 95 6.45 -2.55 -1.18
CA ASN A 95 7.49 -3.33 -1.86
C ASN A 95 8.22 -4.27 -0.90
N GLN A 96 8.54 -3.81 0.32
CA GLN A 96 9.14 -4.66 1.34
C GLN A 96 8.19 -5.77 1.78
N THR A 97 6.91 -5.45 1.98
CA THR A 97 5.91 -6.40 2.50
C THR A 97 5.53 -7.43 1.43
N ALA A 98 5.34 -7.00 0.19
CA ALA A 98 5.03 -7.84 -0.97
C ALA A 98 6.25 -8.58 -1.52
N GLN A 99 7.46 -8.13 -1.20
CA GLN A 99 8.72 -8.54 -1.84
C GLN A 99 8.74 -8.28 -3.36
N THR A 100 8.09 -7.21 -3.82
CA THR A 100 8.14 -6.82 -5.23
C THR A 100 9.49 -6.17 -5.57
N PRO A 101 9.86 -6.13 -6.86
CA PRO A 101 11.08 -5.46 -7.30
C PRO A 101 11.18 -4.01 -6.83
N ALA A 102 12.39 -3.56 -6.54
CA ALA A 102 12.66 -2.16 -6.18
C ALA A 102 12.21 -1.21 -7.29
N GLY A 103 11.68 -0.05 -6.92
CA GLY A 103 11.17 0.94 -7.89
C GLY A 103 9.75 0.68 -8.39
N THR A 104 9.06 -0.34 -7.87
CA THR A 104 7.62 -0.55 -8.10
C THR A 104 6.80 0.52 -7.38
N CYS A 105 5.81 1.09 -8.07
CA CYS A 105 4.87 2.04 -7.51
C CYS A 105 3.46 1.44 -7.39
N TRP A 106 2.79 1.74 -6.28
CA TRP A 106 1.45 1.21 -5.98
C TRP A 106 0.42 2.32 -6.17
N LYS A 107 -0.41 2.18 -7.20
CA LYS A 107 -1.49 3.11 -7.53
C LYS A 107 -2.79 2.66 -6.89
N GLY A 108 -3.60 3.63 -6.48
CA GLY A 108 -4.89 3.38 -5.83
C GLY A 108 -4.79 3.08 -4.33
N LEU A 109 -3.60 3.24 -3.72
CA LEU A 109 -3.43 3.15 -2.28
C LEU A 109 -4.38 4.14 -1.56
N PRO A 110 -5.02 3.74 -0.46
CA PRO A 110 -5.88 4.63 0.31
C PRO A 110 -5.08 5.84 0.80
N ALA A 111 -5.51 7.04 0.40
CA ALA A 111 -4.90 8.27 0.86
C ALA A 111 -5.22 8.50 2.34
N ARG A 112 -4.20 8.88 3.12
CA ARG A 112 -4.41 9.33 4.49
C ARG A 112 -5.22 10.63 4.46
N ILE A 113 -6.43 10.63 5.03
CA ILE A 113 -7.29 11.81 5.08
C ILE A 113 -6.84 12.72 6.24
N ASN A 114 -6.75 12.19 7.47
CA ASN A 114 -6.07 12.76 8.63
C ASN A 114 -6.02 11.71 9.78
N SER A 115 -5.53 12.06 10.98
CA SER A 115 -5.50 11.14 12.12
C SER A 115 -6.87 10.76 12.67
N ASP A 116 -7.87 11.61 12.45
CA ASP A 116 -9.17 11.50 13.10
C ASP A 116 -10.20 10.80 12.20
N ASN A 117 -9.93 10.75 10.90
CA ASN A 117 -10.72 10.07 9.88
C ASN A 117 -9.81 9.14 9.08
N PRO A 118 -9.67 7.86 9.49
CA PRO A 118 -8.92 6.89 8.71
C PRO A 118 -9.57 6.70 7.34
N ALA A 119 -8.78 6.27 6.35
CA ALA A 119 -9.30 5.98 5.01
C ALA A 119 -10.44 4.96 5.10
N PRO A 120 -11.56 5.16 4.39
CA PRO A 120 -12.75 4.32 4.57
C PRO A 120 -12.64 2.94 3.90
N PHE A 121 -11.47 2.61 3.33
CA PHE A 121 -11.22 1.37 2.60
C PHE A 121 -9.74 1.01 2.57
N GLY A 122 -9.46 -0.23 2.22
CA GLY A 122 -8.17 -0.73 1.78
C GLY A 122 -8.33 -1.94 0.87
N TYR A 123 -7.26 -2.70 0.68
CA TYR A 123 -7.27 -3.90 -0.15
C TYR A 123 -6.60 -5.07 0.54
N TYR A 124 -7.17 -6.27 0.38
CA TYR A 124 -6.39 -7.50 0.45
C TYR A 124 -5.74 -7.72 -0.91
N VAL A 125 -4.44 -7.91 -0.94
CA VAL A 125 -3.66 -8.09 -2.16
C VAL A 125 -3.14 -9.51 -2.19
N PHE A 126 -3.55 -10.28 -3.19
CA PHE A 126 -3.14 -11.65 -3.41
C PHE A 126 -1.99 -11.68 -4.41
N LEU A 127 -0.95 -12.43 -4.06
CA LEU A 127 0.26 -12.57 -4.84
C LEU A 127 0.52 -14.02 -5.20
N LYS A 128 1.19 -14.21 -6.33
CA LYS A 128 1.82 -15.46 -6.76
C LYS A 128 3.23 -15.14 -7.19
N ASP A 129 4.22 -15.81 -6.61
CA ASP A 129 5.64 -15.62 -6.94
C ASP A 129 6.05 -14.13 -6.90
N GLN A 130 5.59 -13.41 -5.87
CA GLN A 130 5.82 -11.96 -5.65
C GLN A 130 5.17 -11.02 -6.70
N GLN A 131 4.28 -11.54 -7.55
CA GLN A 131 3.50 -10.74 -8.49
C GLN A 131 2.07 -10.62 -8.00
N VAL A 132 1.47 -9.43 -8.13
CA VAL A 132 0.06 -9.21 -7.77
C VAL A 132 -0.82 -9.90 -8.81
N VAL A 133 -1.71 -10.76 -8.33
CA VAL A 133 -2.65 -11.53 -9.18
C VAL A 133 -4.05 -10.95 -9.11
N GLN A 134 -4.49 -10.57 -7.91
CA GLN A 134 -5.79 -9.95 -7.69
C GLN A 134 -5.76 -9.12 -6.41
N SER A 135 -6.59 -8.08 -6.35
CA SER A 135 -6.81 -7.34 -5.12
C SER A 135 -8.30 -7.18 -4.83
N VAL A 136 -8.66 -7.26 -3.56
CA VAL A 136 -10.04 -7.29 -3.08
C VAL A 136 -10.21 -6.12 -2.13
N ARG A 137 -11.09 -5.18 -2.51
CA ARG A 137 -11.36 -4.00 -1.70
C ARG A 137 -12.22 -4.34 -0.49
N TRP A 138 -11.81 -3.87 0.69
CA TRP A 138 -12.61 -3.90 1.92
C TRP A 138 -12.92 -2.47 2.38
N TYR A 139 -13.91 -2.32 3.28
CA TYR A 139 -14.32 -1.03 3.84
C TYR A 139 -14.23 -1.05 5.37
N THR A 140 -13.99 0.08 6.04
CA THR A 140 -13.81 0.09 7.52
C THR A 140 -15.02 -0.41 8.32
N GLY A 141 -16.23 -0.37 7.74
CA GLY A 141 -17.44 -0.98 8.33
C GLY A 141 -17.67 -2.45 7.93
N ASN A 142 -16.86 -2.99 7.03
CA ASN A 142 -16.91 -4.36 6.55
C ASN A 142 -15.48 -4.81 6.18
N MET A 143 -14.65 -5.01 7.21
CA MET A 143 -13.27 -5.48 7.10
C MET A 143 -13.22 -6.92 7.62
N PRO A 144 -13.39 -7.92 6.75
CA PRO A 144 -13.61 -9.30 7.19
C PRO A 144 -12.38 -9.94 7.84
N VAL A 145 -11.17 -9.51 7.49
CA VAL A 145 -9.90 -9.99 8.05
C VAL A 145 -9.13 -8.83 8.66
N LEU A 146 -8.76 -8.97 9.91
CA LEU A 146 -7.88 -8.07 10.65
C LEU A 146 -6.44 -8.58 10.56
N LEU A 147 -5.59 -7.86 9.85
CA LEU A 147 -4.16 -8.15 9.74
C LEU A 147 -3.36 -7.23 10.65
N ARG A 148 -2.22 -7.71 11.14
CA ARG A 148 -1.20 -6.83 11.72
C ARG A 148 -0.35 -6.23 10.61
N PRO A 149 0.28 -5.06 10.84
CA PRO A 149 1.20 -4.49 9.88
C PRO A 149 2.30 -5.49 9.51
N ARG A 150 2.48 -5.71 8.19
CA ARG A 150 3.43 -6.67 7.59
C ARG A 150 3.08 -8.16 7.73
N ASP A 151 1.88 -8.50 8.22
CA ASP A 151 1.44 -9.89 8.13
C ASP A 151 1.40 -10.33 6.64
N ARG A 152 1.84 -11.56 6.41
CA ARG A 152 1.80 -12.26 5.12
C ARG A 152 1.07 -13.56 5.36
N LEU A 153 -0.16 -13.67 4.86
CA LEU A 153 -0.99 -14.85 5.10
C LEU A 153 -0.82 -15.82 3.92
N THR A 154 -0.76 -17.09 4.23
CA THR A 154 -0.72 -18.19 3.25
C THR A 154 -2.04 -18.97 3.29
N HIS A 155 -2.19 -19.96 2.41
CA HIS A 155 -3.31 -20.89 2.43
C HIS A 155 -3.55 -21.52 3.82
N GLU A 156 -2.49 -21.90 4.51
CA GLU A 156 -2.51 -22.59 5.80
C GLU A 156 -2.71 -21.66 6.99
N THR A 157 -2.78 -20.34 6.75
CA THR A 157 -2.96 -19.38 7.84
C THR A 157 -4.33 -19.56 8.48
N MET A 158 -4.35 -19.92 9.76
CA MET A 158 -5.56 -20.05 10.54
C MET A 158 -6.13 -18.68 10.90
N LEU A 159 -7.43 -18.54 10.70
CA LEU A 159 -8.22 -17.35 10.97
C LEU A 159 -9.25 -17.67 12.06
N ASN A 160 -9.21 -16.90 13.12
CA ASN A 160 -10.11 -17.01 14.27
C ASN A 160 -11.19 -15.95 14.20
N ALA A 161 -12.44 -16.35 14.46
CA ALA A 161 -13.55 -15.41 14.56
C ALA A 161 -13.36 -14.46 15.75
N LYS A 162 -13.45 -13.15 15.51
CA LYS A 162 -13.45 -12.12 16.56
C LYS A 162 -14.26 -10.90 16.14
N GLY A 163 -15.17 -10.48 17.01
CA GLY A 163 -15.87 -9.20 16.88
C GLY A 163 -16.65 -9.05 15.57
N GLY A 164 -17.09 -10.16 14.96
CA GLY A 164 -17.78 -10.18 13.66
C GLY A 164 -16.87 -10.27 12.43
N GLY A 165 -15.55 -10.38 12.59
CA GLY A 165 -14.58 -10.64 11.53
C GLY A 165 -13.62 -11.79 11.89
N LEU A 166 -12.50 -11.87 11.17
CA LEU A 166 -11.46 -12.88 11.29
C LEU A 166 -10.12 -12.26 11.68
N ALA A 167 -9.28 -12.98 12.43
CA ALA A 167 -7.95 -12.52 12.82
C ALA A 167 -6.94 -13.68 12.94
N THR A 168 -5.64 -13.38 12.89
CA THR A 168 -4.54 -14.35 12.69
C THR A 168 -3.85 -14.91 13.95
N TYR A 169 -4.41 -14.73 15.15
CA TYR A 169 -3.78 -15.13 16.43
C TYR A 169 -4.61 -16.12 17.24
#